data_AF-A0A847VVH2-F1
#
_entry.id   AF-A0A847VVH2-F1
#
_cell.length_a   1.000
_cell.length_b   1.000
_cell.length_c   1.000
_cell.angle_alpha   90.00
_cell.angle_beta   90.00
_cell.angle_gamma   90.00
#
_symmetry.space_group_name_H-M   'P 1'
#
loop_
_entity.id
_entity.type
_entity.pdbx_description
1 polymer ?
#
loop_
_entity_poly.entity_id
_entity_poly.type
_entity_poly.pdbx_seq_one_letter_code
_entity_poly.pdbx_strand_id
1 'polypeptide(L)'
;MKKNQLLWTIVLILLFFSFPKIVLTAFPSIDIDNGASQTYDREVNLSIQGTEGAKYMQISNEVDFPNAKWISYSTSKIWYLDYGKGTKTVYVRFKDAKGKISSVYKDTIQLYAPSSMDVDFVINPENDKDLVGAKETDSRNIKIRLNYSKGVEGFIISNDLNFVGKTFKNIVTNDSWILTEGSGEKTVYVQFMDINKQIKTVSKKINYTQPIDYIKSGTILKGQGSSIYYLGFDGKIHPFLTGLIYHSWYEDFSIVKYVSDSKLAQYQIGSPVCVRPGTWLLKFQGMPKVYAVEPGCRLRPIASEVEAYMVYGKNWNDRVIELSPVYMSGYQVISMSVEDKEKGIIDRDRDGLSAEQEAKYGTSDKMEDTDGDNLTDYEEVNIWFSDPTNPDTDGDGYKDGWEILNDFSPSGPQKLAENQENKYSYPIGIVLKDKKTSKRYYRDLNGHFYYVGTKNSDKVFSSNGFQERFIINEDKYIITYFTSKGSLANNLERIKRPQVYDGEILTNL
;
A
#
# COMPACT_ATOMS: atom_id res chain seq x y z
N MET A 1 28.24 36.63 85.77
CA MET A 1 29.58 36.09 86.08
C MET A 1 30.35 35.91 84.78
N LYS A 2 31.50 36.59 84.68
CA LYS A 2 32.45 36.55 83.55
C LYS A 2 33.22 35.23 83.52
N LYS A 3 33.62 34.80 82.31
CA LYS A 3 34.86 34.09 81.90
C LYS A 3 34.52 33.24 80.66
N ASN A 4 35.38 33.02 79.68
CA ASN A 4 36.64 33.61 79.22
C ASN A 4 36.86 32.95 77.85
N GLN A 5 37.39 33.70 76.89
CA GLN A 5 37.88 33.16 75.63
C GLN A 5 39.05 32.18 75.88
N LEU A 6 39.14 31.13 75.07
CA LEU A 6 40.44 30.57 74.67
C LEU A 6 40.39 30.09 73.22
N LEU A 7 41.21 30.76 72.40
CA LEU A 7 41.56 30.42 71.02
C LEU A 7 42.29 29.06 70.99
N TRP A 8 41.93 28.19 70.06
CA TRP A 8 42.85 27.20 69.50
C TRP A 8 42.73 27.20 67.98
N THR A 9 43.75 27.76 67.34
CA THR A 9 44.01 27.68 65.90
C THR A 9 44.34 26.25 65.50
N ILE A 10 43.50 25.64 64.64
CA ILE A 10 43.84 24.43 63.89
C ILE A 10 44.14 24.85 62.46
N VAL A 11 45.40 24.66 62.04
CA VAL A 11 45.88 24.82 60.67
C VAL A 11 45.32 23.65 59.85
N LEU A 12 44.41 23.93 58.91
CA LEU A 12 43.91 22.93 57.96
C LEU A 12 44.77 22.97 56.69
N ILE A 13 45.59 21.93 56.50
CA ILE A 13 46.33 21.69 55.26
C ILE A 13 45.32 21.18 54.21
N LEU A 14 44.96 22.01 53.24
CA LEU A 14 44.18 21.63 52.06
C LEU A 14 45.08 20.90 51.07
N LEU A 15 45.13 19.57 51.16
CA LEU A 15 45.61 18.71 50.08
C LEU A 15 44.56 18.73 48.96
N PHE A 16 44.87 19.42 47.85
CA PHE A 16 44.10 19.35 46.62
C PHE A 16 44.23 17.95 46.01
N PHE A 17 43.32 17.04 46.34
CA PHE A 17 43.07 15.86 45.52
C PHE A 17 42.33 16.29 44.26
N SER A 18 43.02 16.27 43.13
CA SER A 18 42.40 16.35 41.81
C SER A 18 41.55 15.09 41.59
N PHE A 19 40.28 15.14 41.97
CA PHE A 19 39.33 14.13 41.52
C PHE A 19 39.25 14.21 39.99
N PRO A 20 39.39 13.10 39.26
CA PRO A 20 39.10 13.11 37.83
C PRO A 20 37.67 13.64 37.65
N LYS A 21 37.48 14.60 36.74
CA LYS A 21 36.14 14.98 36.27
C LYS A 21 35.47 13.69 35.80
N ILE A 22 34.53 13.17 36.58
CA ILE A 22 33.63 12.13 36.11
C ILE A 22 32.78 12.82 35.05
N VAL A 23 33.17 12.66 33.78
CA VAL A 23 32.28 12.95 32.66
C VAL A 23 31.23 11.85 32.74
N LEU A 24 30.07 12.16 33.35
CA LEU A 24 28.92 11.28 33.26
C LEU A 24 28.57 11.22 31.77
N THR A 25 28.93 10.13 31.11
CA THR A 25 28.46 9.86 29.75
C THR A 25 26.97 9.62 29.87
N ALA A 26 26.18 10.63 29.47
CA ALA A 26 24.74 10.52 29.51
C ALA A 26 24.30 9.37 28.60
N PHE A 27 23.59 8.42 29.20
CA PHE A 27 23.22 7.16 28.57
C PHE A 27 22.20 7.41 27.46
N PRO A 28 22.20 6.61 26.37
CA PRO A 28 21.20 6.73 25.34
C PRO A 28 19.81 6.50 25.92
N SER A 29 18.86 7.35 25.56
CA SER A 29 17.50 7.35 26.10
C SER A 29 16.52 7.96 25.11
N ILE A 30 15.25 7.76 25.40
CA ILE A 30 14.11 8.44 24.80
C ILE A 30 13.21 8.85 25.95
N ASP A 31 12.69 10.06 25.92
CA ASP A 31 11.70 10.55 26.87
C ASP A 31 10.51 11.11 26.10
N ILE A 32 9.30 10.63 26.40
CA ILE A 32 8.05 11.11 25.82
C ILE A 32 7.59 12.32 26.63
N ASP A 33 7.38 13.46 25.95
CA ASP A 33 6.97 14.73 26.54
C ASP A 33 7.83 15.14 27.76
N ASN A 34 9.15 14.94 27.65
CA ASN A 34 10.13 15.16 28.72
C ASN A 34 9.87 14.30 29.99
N GLY A 35 9.46 13.05 29.80
CA GLY A 35 9.28 12.07 30.88
C GLY A 35 7.93 12.24 31.60
N ALA A 36 6.92 12.78 30.92
CA ALA A 36 5.60 12.92 31.48
C ALA A 36 4.98 11.54 31.72
N SER A 37 4.35 11.35 32.89
CA SER A 37 3.69 10.07 33.21
C SER A 37 2.37 9.86 32.49
N GLN A 38 1.77 10.94 31.97
CA GLN A 38 0.47 10.91 31.33
C GLN A 38 0.34 11.97 30.24
N THR A 39 -0.47 11.67 29.23
CA THR A 39 -0.89 12.63 28.20
C THR A 39 -2.34 12.37 27.80
N TYR A 40 -2.93 13.38 27.15
CA TYR A 40 -4.23 13.29 26.49
C TYR A 40 -4.08 13.42 24.97
N ASP A 41 -2.88 13.68 24.48
CA ASP A 41 -2.60 13.92 23.08
C ASP A 41 -1.75 12.77 22.53
N ARG A 42 -2.12 12.25 21.35
CA ARG A 42 -1.30 11.25 20.66
C ARG A 42 -0.06 11.86 20.00
N GLU A 43 -0.14 13.12 19.63
CA GLU A 43 1.01 13.89 19.17
C GLU A 43 1.86 14.24 20.39
N VAL A 44 3.04 13.65 20.48
CA VAL A 44 3.99 13.83 21.57
C VAL A 44 5.33 14.28 21.04
N ASN A 45 6.10 14.96 21.89
CA ASN A 45 7.48 15.32 21.58
C ASN A 45 8.42 14.30 22.21
N LEU A 46 9.21 13.64 21.38
CA LEU A 46 10.27 12.76 21.84
C LEU A 46 11.54 13.57 22.06
N SER A 47 12.10 13.51 23.26
CA SER A 47 13.45 13.96 23.57
C SER A 47 14.37 12.74 23.49
N ILE A 48 15.34 12.77 22.58
CA ILE A 48 16.12 11.58 22.19
C ILE A 48 17.60 11.83 22.44
N GLN A 49 18.21 10.92 23.19
CA GLN A 49 19.65 10.87 23.39
C GLN A 49 20.21 9.62 22.69
N GLY A 50 20.96 9.82 21.61
CA GLY A 50 21.57 8.75 20.83
C GLY A 50 22.82 8.14 21.44
N THR A 51 23.24 7.00 20.91
CA THR A 51 24.56 6.41 21.17
C THR A 51 25.68 7.29 20.59
N GLU A 52 26.89 7.19 21.16
CA GLU A 52 28.07 7.81 20.59
C GLU A 52 28.24 7.39 19.12
N GLY A 53 28.38 8.36 18.22
CA GLY A 53 28.52 8.12 16.78
C GLY A 53 27.22 7.82 16.01
N ALA A 54 26.04 7.91 16.65
CA ALA A 54 24.76 7.77 15.96
C ALA A 54 24.63 8.74 14.77
N LYS A 55 24.32 8.20 13.59
CA LYS A 55 24.03 8.98 12.37
C LYS A 55 22.59 8.84 11.92
N TYR A 56 21.98 7.71 12.22
CA TYR A 56 20.60 7.40 11.90
C TYR A 56 19.87 6.90 13.13
N MET A 57 18.55 7.06 13.13
CA MET A 57 17.64 6.51 14.12
C MET A 57 16.44 5.86 13.44
N GLN A 58 15.80 4.93 14.13
CA GLN A 58 14.54 4.31 13.75
C GLN A 58 13.63 4.37 14.98
N ILE A 59 12.38 4.79 14.79
CA ILE A 59 11.39 5.02 15.85
C ILE A 59 10.13 4.23 15.50
N SER A 60 9.47 3.64 16.50
CA SER A 60 8.25 2.83 16.32
C SER A 60 7.40 2.81 17.59
N ASN A 61 6.09 2.59 17.45
CA ASN A 61 5.22 2.24 18.59
C ASN A 61 5.26 0.74 18.93
N GLU A 62 5.80 -0.07 18.02
CA GLU A 62 5.99 -1.51 18.21
C GLU A 62 7.48 -1.87 18.31
N VAL A 63 7.79 -2.86 19.16
CA VAL A 63 9.16 -3.21 19.60
C VAL A 63 10.07 -3.74 18.49
N ASP A 64 9.46 -4.33 17.47
CA ASP A 64 10.01 -4.93 16.26
C ASP A 64 10.27 -3.92 15.13
N PHE A 65 9.73 -2.70 15.25
CA PHE A 65 9.86 -1.63 14.25
C PHE A 65 9.30 -2.01 12.85
N PRO A 66 8.08 -2.56 12.76
CA PRO A 66 7.52 -3.02 11.50
C PRO A 66 7.35 -1.81 10.57
N ASN A 67 7.90 -1.90 9.36
CA ASN A 67 7.86 -0.86 8.33
C ASN A 67 8.51 0.49 8.72
N ALA A 68 9.13 0.62 9.90
CA ALA A 68 9.79 1.85 10.29
C ALA A 68 11.03 2.08 9.40
N LYS A 69 11.27 3.32 8.98
CA LYS A 69 12.42 3.66 8.12
C LYS A 69 13.57 4.21 8.94
N TRP A 70 14.80 3.91 8.53
CA TRP A 70 15.98 4.62 9.04
C TRP A 70 15.93 6.07 8.57
N ILE A 71 15.92 7.00 9.51
CA ILE A 71 15.97 8.44 9.28
C ILE A 71 17.24 9.02 9.88
N SER A 72 17.65 10.22 9.45
CA SER A 72 18.77 10.93 10.08
C SER A 72 18.52 11.13 11.57
N TYR A 73 19.56 10.90 12.37
CA TYR A 73 19.50 11.11 13.81
C TYR A 73 19.15 12.57 14.14
N SER A 74 18.24 12.75 15.09
CA SER A 74 17.85 14.03 15.67
C SER A 74 17.65 13.85 17.17
N THR A 75 17.93 14.88 17.94
CA THR A 75 17.71 14.89 19.41
C THR A 75 16.26 15.14 19.79
N SER A 76 15.41 15.50 18.81
CA SER A 76 13.97 15.63 19.02
C SER A 76 13.17 15.21 17.81
N LYS A 77 11.95 14.72 18.05
CA LYS A 77 11.01 14.33 17.00
C LYS A 77 9.57 14.41 17.48
N ILE A 78 8.69 15.04 16.68
CA ILE A 78 7.24 14.89 16.83
C ILE A 78 6.87 13.46 16.43
N TRP A 79 6.14 12.78 17.30
CA TRP A 79 5.73 11.40 17.12
C TRP A 79 4.26 11.20 17.44
N TYR A 80 3.63 10.22 16.82
CA TYR A 80 2.23 9.87 17.08
C TYR A 80 2.15 8.50 17.74
N LEU A 81 1.66 8.45 18.97
CA LEU A 81 1.38 7.21 19.70
C LEU A 81 0.34 6.36 18.96
N ASP A 82 0.20 5.07 19.28
CA ASP A 82 -0.90 4.27 18.73
C ASP A 82 -2.26 4.67 19.29
N TYR A 83 -3.32 4.39 18.52
CA TYR A 83 -4.71 4.69 18.88
C TYR A 83 -5.17 4.05 20.20
N GLY A 84 -6.13 4.70 20.86
CA GLY A 84 -6.87 4.14 22.01
C GLY A 84 -6.18 4.36 23.36
N LYS A 85 -6.97 4.38 24.44
CA LYS A 85 -6.47 4.65 25.79
C LYS A 85 -5.54 3.55 26.32
N GLY A 86 -4.69 3.91 27.28
CA GLY A 86 -3.84 2.98 27.99
C GLY A 86 -2.37 3.36 27.94
N THR A 87 -1.51 2.45 28.42
CA THR A 87 -0.07 2.64 28.37
C THR A 87 0.41 2.57 26.93
N LYS A 88 1.06 3.63 26.47
CA LYS A 88 1.72 3.71 25.16
C LYS A 88 3.20 3.58 25.34
N THR A 89 3.86 2.92 24.39
CA THR A 89 5.30 2.74 24.39
C THR A 89 5.85 3.23 23.07
N VAL A 90 6.95 3.97 23.13
CA VAL A 90 7.71 4.37 21.93
C VAL A 90 9.09 3.77 22.04
N TYR A 91 9.52 3.10 20.98
CA TYR A 91 10.80 2.44 20.86
C TYR A 91 11.71 3.24 19.92
N VAL A 92 13.00 3.31 20.25
CA VAL A 92 14.05 3.87 19.38
C VAL A 92 15.27 2.97 19.34
N ARG A 93 15.90 2.87 18.16
CA ARG A 93 17.26 2.32 18.00
C ARG A 93 18.09 3.18 17.06
N PHE A 94 19.41 3.14 17.24
CA PHE A 94 20.36 4.00 16.55
C PHE A 94 21.26 3.18 15.62
N LYS A 95 21.75 3.82 14.55
CA LYS A 95 22.73 3.24 13.63
C LYS A 95 23.83 4.24 13.35
N ASP A 96 25.08 3.79 13.48
CA ASP A 96 26.26 4.62 13.21
C ASP A 96 26.58 4.71 11.70
N ALA A 97 27.63 5.45 11.36
CA ALA A 97 28.09 5.61 9.97
C ALA A 97 28.58 4.29 9.33
N LYS A 98 28.97 3.30 10.13
CA LYS A 98 29.48 1.99 9.71
C LYS A 98 28.37 0.94 9.62
N GLY A 99 27.13 1.30 9.94
CA GLY A 99 25.97 0.43 9.90
C GLY A 99 25.74 -0.39 11.17
N LYS A 100 26.52 -0.19 12.25
CA LYS A 100 26.29 -0.88 13.52
C LYS A 100 25.04 -0.33 14.19
N ILE A 101 24.15 -1.24 14.61
CA ILE A 101 22.86 -0.92 15.25
C ILE A 101 22.98 -1.08 16.78
N SER A 102 22.38 -0.16 17.54
CA SER A 102 22.33 -0.20 19.01
C SER A 102 21.30 -1.20 19.55
N SER A 103 21.32 -1.42 20.87
CA SER A 103 20.15 -1.95 21.58
C SER A 103 18.91 -1.07 21.38
N VAL A 104 17.73 -1.63 21.64
CA VAL A 104 16.46 -0.89 21.63
C VAL A 104 16.26 -0.18 22.95
N TYR A 105 15.98 1.12 22.88
CA TYR A 105 15.59 1.96 24.00
C TYR A 105 14.10 2.28 23.89
N LYS A 106 13.44 2.54 25.02
CA LYS A 106 12.01 2.83 25.02
C LYS A 106 11.63 3.73 26.19
N ASP A 107 10.48 4.38 26.03
CA ASP A 107 9.78 5.05 27.11
C ASP A 107 8.28 4.81 26.99
N THR A 108 7.56 5.02 28.09
CA THR A 108 6.12 4.76 28.19
C THR A 108 5.37 5.95 28.76
N ILE A 109 4.18 6.20 28.24
CA ILE A 109 3.28 7.24 28.74
C ILE A 109 1.85 6.71 28.87
N GLN A 110 1.14 7.13 29.91
CA GLN A 110 -0.27 6.78 30.06
C GLN A 110 -1.17 7.72 29.26
N LEU A 111 -1.81 7.22 28.20
CA LEU A 111 -2.72 8.00 27.38
C LEU A 111 -4.17 7.88 27.90
N TYR A 112 -4.75 9.02 28.30
CA TYR A 112 -6.08 9.10 28.90
C TYR A 112 -7.16 9.61 27.95
N ALA A 113 -8.41 9.26 28.27
CA ALA A 113 -9.58 9.82 27.62
C ALA A 113 -9.85 11.27 28.05
N PRO A 114 -10.27 12.15 27.11
CA PRO A 114 -10.71 13.49 27.47
C PRO A 114 -12.06 13.43 28.21
N SER A 115 -12.32 14.43 29.06
CA SER A 115 -13.59 14.56 29.78
C SER A 115 -14.76 15.02 28.90
N SER A 116 -14.44 15.76 27.82
CA SER A 116 -15.38 16.24 26.81
C SER A 116 -14.68 16.31 25.45
N MET A 117 -15.46 16.21 24.38
CA MET A 117 -14.99 16.39 23.01
C MET A 117 -15.50 17.74 22.48
N ASP A 118 -14.73 18.80 22.71
CA ASP A 118 -15.06 20.15 22.25
C ASP A 118 -14.40 20.40 20.91
N VAL A 119 -15.20 20.40 19.85
CA VAL A 119 -14.73 20.43 18.45
C VAL A 119 -15.54 21.42 17.63
N ASP A 120 -14.86 22.12 16.74
CA ASP A 120 -15.40 23.00 15.72
C ASP A 120 -14.41 23.12 14.55
N PHE A 121 -14.78 23.84 13.49
CA PHE A 121 -13.84 24.19 12.43
C PHE A 121 -14.20 25.52 11.76
N VAL A 122 -13.23 26.06 11.03
CA VAL A 122 -13.31 27.34 10.34
C VAL A 122 -12.99 27.11 8.86
N ILE A 123 -13.78 27.70 7.95
CA ILE A 123 -13.56 27.64 6.50
C ILE A 123 -12.84 28.92 6.06
N ASN A 124 -11.77 28.77 5.28
CA ASN A 124 -10.96 29.88 4.73
C ASN A 124 -10.62 30.96 5.76
N PRO A 125 -9.99 30.61 6.89
CA PRO A 125 -9.56 31.63 7.85
C PRO A 125 -8.55 32.59 7.19
N GLU A 126 -8.66 33.89 7.48
CA GLU A 126 -7.72 34.89 6.94
C GLU A 126 -6.32 34.75 7.55
N ASN A 127 -6.25 34.29 8.80
CA ASN A 127 -5.00 34.05 9.54
C ASN A 127 -5.18 32.92 10.55
N ASP A 128 -4.07 32.43 11.13
CA ASP A 128 -4.06 31.29 12.06
C ASP A 128 -4.83 31.53 13.39
N LYS A 129 -5.23 32.76 13.69
CA LYS A 129 -5.98 33.10 14.90
C LYS A 129 -7.46 33.35 14.64
N ASP A 130 -7.86 33.30 13.38
CA ASP A 130 -9.22 33.58 12.97
C ASP A 130 -10.16 32.44 13.38
N LEU A 131 -11.19 32.81 14.13
CA LEU A 131 -12.23 31.90 14.62
C LEU A 131 -13.53 32.05 13.82
N VAL A 132 -13.60 33.02 12.90
CA VAL A 132 -14.79 33.32 12.10
C VAL A 132 -14.43 33.11 10.62
N GLY A 133 -14.93 32.01 10.06
CA GLY A 133 -14.58 31.64 8.68
C GLY A 133 -15.22 32.55 7.64
N ALA A 134 -14.71 32.46 6.41
CA ALA A 134 -15.30 33.13 5.26
C ALA A 134 -16.76 32.68 5.06
N LYS A 135 -17.64 33.65 4.81
CA LYS A 135 -19.05 33.39 4.48
C LYS A 135 -19.25 33.02 3.01
N GLU A 136 -18.33 33.44 2.16
CA GLU A 136 -18.41 33.28 0.72
C GLU A 136 -17.06 32.87 0.14
N THR A 137 -17.08 32.22 -1.02
CA THR A 137 -15.88 31.91 -1.79
C THR A 137 -16.20 31.74 -3.26
N ASP A 138 -15.24 32.04 -4.12
CA ASP A 138 -15.25 31.74 -5.56
C ASP A 138 -14.37 30.52 -5.92
N SER A 139 -13.76 29.89 -4.92
CA SER A 139 -12.94 28.69 -5.06
C SER A 139 -13.64 27.48 -4.48
N ARG A 140 -13.66 26.35 -5.21
CA ARG A 140 -14.08 25.07 -4.65
C ARG A 140 -13.07 24.52 -3.65
N ASN A 141 -11.78 24.83 -3.85
CA ASN A 141 -10.72 24.40 -2.95
C ASN A 141 -10.65 25.37 -1.78
N ILE A 142 -11.15 24.94 -0.64
CA ILE A 142 -11.22 25.70 0.59
C ILE A 142 -10.18 25.20 1.59
N LYS A 143 -9.63 26.11 2.37
CA LYS A 143 -8.81 25.79 3.54
C LYS A 143 -9.71 25.52 4.72
N ILE A 144 -9.40 24.49 5.49
CA ILE A 144 -10.12 24.15 6.72
C ILE A 144 -9.15 24.17 7.88
N ARG A 145 -9.49 24.94 8.91
CA ARG A 145 -8.81 24.91 10.20
C ARG A 145 -9.69 24.20 11.21
N LEU A 146 -9.17 23.13 11.80
CA LEU A 146 -9.86 22.37 12.83
C LEU A 146 -9.52 22.94 14.20
N ASN A 147 -10.56 23.13 15.03
CA ASN A 147 -10.43 23.51 16.42
C ASN A 147 -10.94 22.33 17.26
N TYR A 148 -10.08 21.74 18.09
CA TYR A 148 -10.42 20.54 18.83
C TYR A 148 -9.77 20.55 20.22
N SER A 149 -10.46 19.99 21.19
CA SER A 149 -9.92 19.71 22.51
C SER A 149 -8.89 18.57 22.44
N LYS A 150 -8.02 18.51 23.46
CA LYS A 150 -7.13 17.37 23.67
C LYS A 150 -7.90 16.06 23.69
N GLY A 151 -7.28 14.95 23.27
CA GLY A 151 -7.91 13.62 23.21
C GLY A 151 -8.71 13.32 21.94
N VAL A 152 -8.85 14.29 21.03
CA VAL A 152 -9.31 14.04 19.66
C VAL A 152 -8.16 13.43 18.86
N GLU A 153 -8.40 12.29 18.23
CA GLU A 153 -7.35 11.50 17.56
C GLU A 153 -7.49 11.49 16.04
N GLY A 154 -8.69 11.76 15.53
CA GLY A 154 -8.91 11.73 14.09
C GLY A 154 -10.07 12.57 13.63
N PHE A 155 -10.08 12.81 12.31
CA PHE A 155 -11.15 13.53 11.65
C PHE A 155 -11.41 12.99 10.24
N ILE A 156 -12.60 13.29 9.72
CA ILE A 156 -12.95 13.19 8.31
C ILE A 156 -13.76 14.42 7.90
N ILE A 157 -13.55 14.89 6.67
CA ILE A 157 -14.31 16.00 6.07
C ILE A 157 -15.18 15.42 4.95
N SER A 158 -16.39 15.96 4.77
CA SER A 158 -17.32 15.56 3.72
C SER A 158 -18.22 16.70 3.27
N ASN A 159 -18.72 16.64 2.03
CA ASN A 159 -19.84 17.45 1.57
C ASN A 159 -21.20 16.76 1.84
N ASP A 160 -21.17 15.51 2.31
CA ASP A 160 -22.32 14.66 2.59
C ASP A 160 -22.28 14.22 4.06
N LEU A 161 -23.42 14.35 4.75
CA LEU A 161 -23.61 13.99 6.16
C LEU A 161 -23.36 12.50 6.45
N ASN A 162 -23.40 11.62 5.44
CA ASN A 162 -23.27 10.17 5.60
C ASN A 162 -21.83 9.66 5.54
N PHE A 163 -20.86 10.48 5.09
CA PHE A 163 -19.44 10.13 5.02
C PHE A 163 -19.13 8.77 4.32
N VAL A 164 -19.95 8.37 3.35
CA VAL A 164 -19.81 7.08 2.66
C VAL A 164 -18.41 6.94 2.03
N GLY A 165 -17.74 5.83 2.32
CA GLY A 165 -16.41 5.51 1.79
C GLY A 165 -15.27 6.39 2.32
N LYS A 166 -15.48 7.13 3.42
CA LYS A 166 -14.43 7.93 4.07
C LYS A 166 -13.78 7.15 5.21
N THR A 167 -12.49 7.39 5.42
CA THR A 167 -11.70 6.80 6.50
C THR A 167 -11.09 7.91 7.34
N PHE A 168 -11.08 7.73 8.67
CA PHE A 168 -10.47 8.68 9.59
C PHE A 168 -8.99 8.90 9.28
N LYS A 169 -8.61 10.17 9.19
CA LYS A 169 -7.22 10.62 9.15
C LYS A 169 -6.77 10.95 10.57
N ASN A 170 -5.45 10.95 10.81
CA ASN A 170 -4.87 11.53 12.03
C ASN A 170 -5.27 13.00 12.15
N ILE A 171 -5.58 13.45 13.36
CA ILE A 171 -5.94 14.85 13.60
C ILE A 171 -4.81 15.81 13.18
N VAL A 172 -5.18 16.92 12.53
CA VAL A 172 -4.28 18.01 12.15
C VAL A 172 -4.96 19.34 12.39
N THR A 173 -4.20 20.43 12.52
CA THR A 173 -4.78 21.78 12.67
C THR A 173 -5.34 22.31 11.36
N ASN A 174 -4.67 22.05 10.22
CA ASN A 174 -5.05 22.58 8.92
C ASN A 174 -5.14 21.45 7.88
N ASP A 175 -6.22 21.43 7.10
CA ASP A 175 -6.39 20.58 5.91
C ASP A 175 -7.02 21.41 4.78
N SER A 176 -7.16 20.84 3.60
CA SER A 176 -7.92 21.43 2.49
C SER A 176 -9.08 20.53 2.10
N TRP A 177 -10.14 21.13 1.59
CA TRP A 177 -11.35 20.41 1.17
C TRP A 177 -11.93 21.00 -0.11
N ILE A 178 -12.69 20.19 -0.84
CA ILE A 178 -13.25 20.58 -2.13
C ILE A 178 -14.76 20.51 -2.08
N LEU A 179 -15.39 21.68 -2.23
CA LEU A 179 -16.85 21.84 -2.27
C LEU A 179 -17.47 21.12 -3.46
N THR A 180 -18.77 20.82 -3.42
CA THR A 180 -19.50 20.28 -4.58
C THR A 180 -19.60 21.31 -5.72
N GLU A 181 -19.80 20.83 -6.95
CA GLU A 181 -19.94 21.69 -8.14
C GLU A 181 -21.20 22.56 -8.12
N GLY A 182 -21.19 23.63 -8.92
CA GLY A 182 -22.31 24.56 -9.08
C GLY A 182 -22.38 25.61 -7.98
N SER A 183 -22.73 26.84 -8.34
CA SER A 183 -22.94 27.93 -7.38
C SER A 183 -24.04 27.62 -6.36
N GLY A 184 -24.01 28.30 -5.22
CA GLY A 184 -25.02 28.24 -4.18
C GLY A 184 -24.44 27.96 -2.80
N GLU A 185 -25.32 27.84 -1.82
CA GLU A 185 -24.94 27.49 -0.44
C GLU A 185 -24.41 26.04 -0.40
N LYS A 186 -23.22 25.87 0.17
CA LYS A 186 -22.56 24.59 0.36
C LYS A 186 -22.44 24.30 1.86
N THR A 187 -22.66 23.06 2.24
CA THR A 187 -22.44 22.60 3.62
C THR A 187 -21.22 21.69 3.65
N VAL A 188 -20.31 21.98 4.57
CA VAL A 188 -19.16 21.12 4.88
C VAL A 188 -19.42 20.47 6.23
N TYR A 189 -19.21 19.17 6.29
CA TYR A 189 -19.32 18.38 7.51
C TYR A 189 -17.94 17.90 7.94
N VAL A 190 -17.65 17.96 9.24
CA VAL A 190 -16.46 17.36 9.83
C VAL A 190 -16.90 16.42 10.94
N GLN A 191 -16.48 15.17 10.86
CA GLN A 191 -16.57 14.21 11.96
C GLN A 191 -15.23 14.16 12.66
N PHE A 192 -15.26 14.24 13.99
CA PHE A 192 -14.13 14.07 14.87
C PHE A 192 -14.30 12.77 15.65
N MET A 193 -13.18 12.08 15.88
CA MET A 193 -13.13 10.85 16.67
C MET A 193 -12.16 11.04 17.83
N ASP A 194 -12.60 10.71 19.04
CA ASP A 194 -11.73 10.69 20.23
C ASP A 194 -11.08 9.33 20.41
N ILE A 195 -10.23 9.26 21.41
CA ILE A 195 -9.57 8.06 21.89
C ILE A 195 -10.49 6.94 22.39
N ASN A 196 -11.73 7.23 22.76
CA ASN A 196 -12.74 6.21 23.07
C ASN A 196 -13.49 5.75 21.82
N LYS A 197 -13.08 6.20 20.63
CA LYS A 197 -13.78 6.00 19.35
C LYS A 197 -15.19 6.60 19.34
N GLN A 198 -15.49 7.53 20.23
CA GLN A 198 -16.71 8.31 20.13
C GLN A 198 -16.58 9.27 18.94
N ILE A 199 -17.68 9.51 18.26
CA ILE A 199 -17.71 10.37 17.07
C ILE A 199 -18.61 11.57 17.34
N LYS A 200 -18.13 12.77 17.01
CA LYS A 200 -18.93 14.00 17.01
C LYS A 200 -18.88 14.65 15.63
N THR A 201 -20.05 15.03 15.12
CA THR A 201 -20.18 15.70 13.81
C THR A 201 -20.50 17.17 14.02
N VAL A 202 -19.80 18.04 13.30
CA VAL A 202 -20.09 19.48 13.20
C VAL A 202 -20.18 19.87 11.73
N SER A 203 -20.85 21.00 11.45
CA SER A 203 -20.98 21.49 10.08
C SER A 203 -20.94 23.02 10.00
N LYS A 204 -20.47 23.53 8.87
CA LYS A 204 -20.48 24.96 8.53
C LYS A 204 -20.99 25.12 7.10
N LYS A 205 -21.60 26.27 6.84
CA LYS A 205 -22.09 26.66 5.52
C LYS A 205 -21.20 27.72 4.90
N ILE A 206 -21.08 27.72 3.59
CA ILE A 206 -20.38 28.73 2.80
C ILE A 206 -21.11 28.94 1.48
N ASN A 207 -21.28 30.19 1.04
CA ASN A 207 -21.83 30.49 -0.27
C ASN A 207 -20.73 30.40 -1.33
N TYR A 208 -20.86 29.45 -2.27
CA TYR A 208 -19.93 29.30 -3.37
C TYR A 208 -20.46 29.99 -4.62
N THR A 209 -19.66 30.89 -5.21
CA THR A 209 -19.93 31.49 -6.51
C THR A 209 -19.01 30.88 -7.56
N GLN A 210 -19.55 30.03 -8.41
CA GLN A 210 -18.76 29.40 -9.47
C GLN A 210 -18.28 30.45 -10.47
N PRO A 211 -16.97 30.56 -10.73
CA PRO A 211 -16.44 31.48 -11.73
C PRO A 211 -16.99 31.18 -13.13
N ILE A 212 -17.18 32.22 -13.93
CA ILE A 212 -17.68 32.09 -15.31
C ILE A 212 -16.74 31.23 -16.17
N ASP A 213 -15.45 31.30 -15.91
CA ASP A 213 -14.39 30.54 -16.58
C ASP A 213 -14.03 29.24 -15.84
N TYR A 214 -14.95 28.73 -15.00
CA TYR A 214 -14.76 27.48 -14.27
C TYR A 214 -14.48 26.31 -15.22
N ILE A 215 -13.52 25.48 -14.81
CA ILE A 215 -13.15 24.25 -15.50
C ILE A 215 -13.47 23.09 -14.57
N LYS A 216 -14.27 22.15 -15.07
CA LYS A 216 -14.68 20.96 -14.33
C LYS A 216 -13.48 20.06 -14.01
N SER A 217 -13.39 19.54 -12.78
CA SER A 217 -12.46 18.44 -12.47
C SER A 217 -12.73 17.25 -13.40
N GLY A 218 -11.69 16.50 -13.72
CA GLY A 218 -11.71 15.47 -14.75
C GLY A 218 -11.33 15.96 -16.16
N THR A 219 -11.22 17.28 -16.36
CA THR A 219 -10.86 17.86 -17.66
C THR A 219 -9.38 17.68 -17.96
N ILE A 220 -9.04 17.38 -19.21
CA ILE A 220 -7.67 17.42 -19.72
C ILE A 220 -7.35 18.81 -20.22
N LEU A 221 -6.26 19.39 -19.71
CA LEU A 221 -5.85 20.76 -19.97
C LEU A 221 -4.50 20.80 -20.69
N LYS A 222 -4.39 21.74 -21.63
CA LYS A 222 -3.14 22.06 -22.31
C LYS A 222 -2.97 23.57 -22.46
N GLY A 223 -1.77 24.04 -22.14
CA GLY A 223 -1.36 25.44 -22.31
C GLY A 223 -0.71 25.67 -23.67
N GLN A 224 0.13 26.70 -23.75
CA GLN A 224 0.99 26.94 -24.93
C GLN A 224 2.21 26.01 -24.96
N GLY A 225 2.61 25.47 -23.80
CA GLY A 225 3.70 24.50 -23.68
C GLY A 225 3.36 23.10 -24.21
N SER A 226 4.37 22.21 -24.22
CA SER A 226 4.22 20.82 -24.68
C SER A 226 3.48 19.92 -23.69
N SER A 227 3.46 20.25 -22.40
CA SER A 227 2.82 19.45 -21.34
C SER A 227 1.29 19.38 -21.47
N ILE A 228 0.74 18.23 -21.07
CA ILE A 228 -0.69 17.97 -20.92
C ILE A 228 -0.96 17.63 -19.46
N TYR A 229 -2.07 18.13 -18.92
CA TYR A 229 -2.42 17.96 -17.52
C TYR A 229 -3.83 17.37 -17.37
N TYR A 230 -4.01 16.50 -16.38
CA TYR A 230 -5.31 16.12 -15.86
C TYR A 230 -5.67 17.01 -14.67
N LEU A 231 -6.80 17.72 -14.73
CA LEU A 231 -7.30 18.47 -13.58
C LEU A 231 -7.99 17.50 -12.61
N GLY A 232 -7.31 17.19 -11.50
CA GLY A 232 -7.77 16.25 -10.50
C GLY A 232 -9.01 16.70 -9.73
N PHE A 233 -9.68 15.73 -9.11
CA PHE A 233 -10.73 15.98 -8.12
C PHE A 233 -10.18 16.57 -6.82
N ASP A 234 -8.86 16.59 -6.65
CA ASP A 234 -8.11 17.27 -5.59
C ASP A 234 -7.80 18.75 -5.93
N GLY A 235 -8.31 19.25 -7.07
CA GLY A 235 -8.12 20.63 -7.52
C GLY A 235 -6.72 20.95 -8.03
N LYS A 236 -5.86 19.94 -8.21
CA LYS A 236 -4.50 20.08 -8.73
C LYS A 236 -4.45 19.67 -10.21
N ILE A 237 -3.45 20.17 -10.91
CA ILE A 237 -3.13 19.70 -12.25
C ILE A 237 -2.03 18.63 -12.19
N HIS A 238 -2.33 17.44 -12.69
CA HIS A 238 -1.44 16.29 -12.71
C HIS A 238 -0.83 16.12 -14.10
N PRO A 239 0.50 16.28 -14.26
CA PRO A 239 1.11 16.22 -15.57
C PRO A 239 1.16 14.78 -16.12
N PHE A 240 0.92 14.63 -17.41
CA PHE A 240 1.34 13.46 -18.17
C PHE A 240 2.80 13.67 -18.59
N LEU A 241 3.71 12.84 -18.07
CA LEU A 241 5.14 13.02 -18.33
C LEU A 241 5.57 12.59 -19.74
N THR A 242 4.76 11.76 -20.39
CA THR A 242 5.00 11.28 -21.75
C THR A 242 3.68 11.12 -22.51
N GLY A 243 3.77 11.15 -23.84
CA GLY A 243 2.64 10.79 -24.71
C GLY A 243 2.17 9.35 -24.47
N LEU A 244 3.06 8.42 -24.14
CA LEU A 244 2.71 7.03 -23.82
C LEU A 244 1.77 6.94 -22.61
N ILE A 245 2.08 7.67 -21.54
CA ILE A 245 1.21 7.70 -20.36
C ILE A 245 -0.14 8.33 -20.73
N TYR A 246 -0.16 9.43 -21.49
CA TYR A 246 -1.40 10.04 -21.94
C TYR A 246 -2.26 9.06 -22.74
N HIS A 247 -1.66 8.39 -23.73
CA HIS A 247 -2.36 7.47 -24.61
C HIS A 247 -2.76 6.15 -23.93
N SER A 248 -2.18 5.83 -22.78
CA SER A 248 -2.68 4.75 -21.93
C SER A 248 -4.09 5.03 -21.39
N TRP A 249 -4.46 6.31 -21.24
CA TRP A 249 -5.77 6.76 -20.76
C TRP A 249 -6.72 7.18 -21.88
N TYR A 250 -6.20 7.78 -22.96
CA TYR A 250 -7.01 8.43 -24.00
C TYR A 250 -6.52 8.10 -25.40
N GLU A 251 -7.43 7.87 -26.35
CA GLU A 251 -7.05 7.46 -27.71
C GLU A 251 -6.35 8.59 -28.48
N ASP A 252 -6.87 9.82 -28.37
CA ASP A 252 -6.38 10.98 -29.11
C ASP A 252 -6.48 12.26 -28.25
N PHE A 253 -6.08 13.39 -28.84
CA PHE A 253 -6.09 14.69 -28.17
C PHE A 253 -7.43 15.46 -28.30
N SER A 254 -8.50 14.85 -28.83
CA SER A 254 -9.78 15.54 -29.08
C SER A 254 -10.44 16.06 -27.81
N ILE A 255 -10.20 15.40 -26.68
CA ILE A 255 -10.73 15.78 -25.37
C ILE A 255 -9.92 16.88 -24.67
N VAL A 256 -8.77 17.27 -25.24
CA VAL A 256 -7.87 18.26 -24.63
C VAL A 256 -8.49 19.65 -24.76
N LYS A 257 -8.74 20.28 -23.62
CA LYS A 257 -9.17 21.67 -23.55
C LYS A 257 -7.96 22.59 -23.48
N TYR A 258 -7.82 23.45 -24.48
CA TYR A 258 -6.78 24.47 -24.51
C TYR A 258 -7.14 25.66 -23.62
N VAL A 259 -6.18 26.10 -22.81
CA VAL A 259 -6.30 27.23 -21.88
C VAL A 259 -5.04 28.09 -21.92
N SER A 260 -5.11 29.32 -21.41
CA SER A 260 -3.92 30.16 -21.30
C SER A 260 -2.96 29.64 -20.22
N ASP A 261 -1.67 29.91 -20.36
CA ASP A 261 -0.68 29.56 -19.32
C ASP A 261 -0.96 30.30 -18.00
N SER A 262 -1.51 31.52 -18.08
CA SER A 262 -2.01 32.24 -16.90
C SER A 262 -3.12 31.48 -16.19
N LYS A 263 -4.01 30.79 -16.93
CA LYS A 263 -5.04 29.94 -16.32
C LYS A 263 -4.44 28.69 -15.68
N LEU A 264 -3.46 28.04 -16.32
CA LEU A 264 -2.76 26.89 -15.73
C LEU A 264 -2.03 27.25 -14.44
N ALA A 265 -1.39 28.42 -14.40
CA ALA A 265 -0.64 28.92 -13.24
C ALA A 265 -1.52 29.15 -11.99
N GLN A 266 -2.85 29.20 -12.14
CA GLN A 266 -3.78 29.28 -11.01
C GLN A 266 -3.88 27.94 -10.24
N TYR A 267 -3.46 26.83 -10.84
CA TYR A 267 -3.55 25.50 -10.24
C TYR A 267 -2.20 25.06 -9.67
N GLN A 268 -2.23 24.40 -8.51
CA GLN A 268 -1.06 23.72 -7.98
C GLN A 268 -0.78 22.45 -8.78
N ILE A 269 0.51 22.14 -8.98
CA ILE A 269 0.94 20.91 -9.62
C ILE A 269 0.85 19.76 -8.62
N GLY A 270 0.13 18.71 -9.01
CA GLY A 270 0.02 17.46 -8.27
C GLY A 270 1.02 16.42 -8.74
N SER A 271 0.96 15.22 -8.16
CA SER A 271 1.78 14.09 -8.61
C SER A 271 1.51 13.76 -10.08
N PRO A 272 2.51 13.31 -10.86
CA PRO A 272 2.27 12.92 -12.23
C PRO A 272 1.26 11.79 -12.38
N VAL A 273 0.56 11.77 -13.52
CA VAL A 273 -0.33 10.66 -13.88
C VAL A 273 0.55 9.45 -14.23
N CYS A 274 0.23 8.27 -13.71
CA CYS A 274 0.86 7.02 -14.09
C CYS A 274 0.13 6.33 -15.24
N VAL A 275 0.74 5.30 -15.83
CA VAL A 275 0.09 4.44 -16.81
C VAL A 275 -1.24 3.95 -16.28
N ARG A 276 -2.28 3.90 -17.13
CA ARG A 276 -3.63 3.54 -16.73
C ARG A 276 -3.68 2.16 -16.06
N PRO A 277 -4.08 2.09 -14.77
CA PRO A 277 -4.15 0.83 -14.05
C PRO A 277 -5.13 -0.17 -14.65
N GLY A 278 -4.81 -1.46 -14.54
CA GLY A 278 -5.66 -2.58 -14.94
C GLY A 278 -5.94 -2.71 -16.44
N THR A 279 -5.28 -1.89 -17.28
CA THR A 279 -5.44 -1.93 -18.74
C THR A 279 -4.14 -2.29 -19.44
N TRP A 280 -3.04 -1.65 -19.02
CA TRP A 280 -1.72 -1.82 -19.61
C TRP A 280 -0.77 -2.49 -18.62
N LEU A 281 0.11 -3.31 -19.18
CA LEU A 281 1.33 -3.76 -18.55
C LEU A 281 2.42 -2.71 -18.75
N LEU A 282 3.33 -2.59 -17.80
CA LEU A 282 4.45 -1.66 -17.85
C LEU A 282 5.77 -2.42 -17.80
N LYS A 283 6.68 -2.06 -18.71
CA LYS A 283 8.08 -2.49 -18.69
C LYS A 283 8.98 -1.26 -18.69
N PHE A 284 10.16 -1.37 -18.09
CA PHE A 284 11.18 -0.35 -18.19
C PHE A 284 12.30 -0.79 -19.14
N GLN A 285 12.79 0.13 -19.97
CA GLN A 285 13.82 -0.16 -20.96
C GLN A 285 15.05 -0.79 -20.31
N GLY A 286 15.52 -1.90 -20.90
CA GLY A 286 16.69 -2.63 -20.40
C GLY A 286 16.45 -3.43 -19.11
N MET A 287 15.22 -3.48 -18.59
CA MET A 287 14.85 -4.32 -17.44
C MET A 287 14.03 -5.53 -17.90
N PRO A 288 14.25 -6.72 -17.33
CA PRO A 288 13.57 -7.94 -17.77
C PRO A 288 12.11 -8.03 -17.31
N LYS A 289 11.77 -7.46 -16.14
CA LYS A 289 10.46 -7.67 -15.51
C LYS A 289 9.38 -6.78 -16.12
N VAL A 290 8.21 -7.38 -16.33
CA VAL A 290 6.96 -6.72 -16.71
C VAL A 290 6.09 -6.58 -15.48
N TYR A 291 5.34 -5.48 -15.37
CA TYR A 291 4.51 -5.17 -14.21
C TYR A 291 3.06 -4.93 -14.61
N ALA A 292 2.12 -5.48 -13.84
CA ALA A 292 0.75 -4.98 -13.81
C ALA A 292 0.74 -3.62 -13.09
N VAL A 293 0.08 -2.64 -13.70
CA VAL A 293 -0.12 -1.34 -13.08
C VAL A 293 -1.41 -1.34 -12.26
N GLU A 294 -1.28 -1.12 -10.96
CA GLU A 294 -2.39 -1.10 -10.01
C GLU A 294 -2.75 0.35 -9.57
N PRO A 295 -3.98 0.57 -9.06
CA PRO A 295 -4.37 1.86 -8.51
C PRO A 295 -3.36 2.38 -7.48
N GLY A 296 -3.09 3.69 -7.55
CA GLY A 296 -2.07 4.34 -6.72
C GLY A 296 -0.66 4.28 -7.29
N CYS A 297 -0.51 4.03 -8.59
CA CYS A 297 0.80 3.91 -9.27
C CYS A 297 1.68 2.82 -8.64
N ARG A 298 1.03 1.73 -8.22
CA ARG A 298 1.71 0.56 -7.68
C ARG A 298 2.00 -0.42 -8.81
N LEU A 299 3.17 -1.03 -8.80
CA LEU A 299 3.61 -1.99 -9.79
C LEU A 299 3.69 -3.35 -9.15
N ARG A 300 2.84 -4.27 -9.59
CA ARG A 300 2.92 -5.67 -9.20
C ARG A 300 3.69 -6.42 -10.29
N PRO A 301 4.82 -7.08 -9.98
CA PRO A 301 5.51 -7.90 -10.96
C PRO A 301 4.57 -8.96 -11.51
N ILE A 302 4.64 -9.18 -12.83
CA ILE A 302 4.07 -10.36 -13.46
C ILE A 302 5.07 -11.49 -13.26
N ALA A 303 4.61 -12.61 -12.70
CA ALA A 303 5.42 -13.78 -12.39
C ALA A 303 5.98 -14.39 -13.69
N SER A 304 5.08 -14.70 -14.62
CA SER A 304 5.38 -15.40 -15.88
C SER A 304 4.57 -14.88 -17.07
N GLU A 305 4.91 -15.37 -18.27
CA GLU A 305 4.08 -15.15 -19.47
C GLU A 305 2.71 -15.80 -19.34
N VAL A 306 2.60 -16.89 -18.58
CA VAL A 306 1.35 -17.59 -18.30
C VAL A 306 0.42 -16.71 -17.44
N GLU A 307 0.94 -16.07 -16.39
CA GLU A 307 0.14 -15.12 -15.61
C GLU A 307 -0.38 -13.98 -16.52
N ALA A 308 0.49 -13.43 -17.38
CA ALA A 308 0.12 -12.38 -18.31
C ALA A 308 -0.99 -12.84 -19.27
N TYR A 309 -0.86 -14.04 -19.85
CA TYR A 309 -1.86 -14.66 -20.71
C TYR A 309 -3.20 -14.82 -20.01
N MET A 310 -3.21 -15.34 -18.80
CA MET A 310 -4.44 -15.60 -18.05
C MET A 310 -5.17 -14.32 -17.65
N VAL A 311 -4.43 -13.27 -17.30
CA VAL A 311 -5.03 -12.01 -16.80
C VAL A 311 -5.37 -11.04 -17.94
N TYR A 312 -4.56 -11.01 -19.01
CA TYR A 312 -4.66 -10.03 -20.09
C TYR A 312 -5.00 -10.62 -21.47
N GLY A 313 -5.13 -11.95 -21.55
CA GLY A 313 -5.47 -12.72 -22.74
C GLY A 313 -4.27 -13.00 -23.66
N LYS A 314 -4.52 -13.80 -24.71
CA LYS A 314 -3.52 -14.19 -25.73
C LYS A 314 -2.67 -13.06 -26.33
N ASN A 315 -3.24 -11.86 -26.41
CA ASN A 315 -2.57 -10.68 -26.97
C ASN A 315 -2.01 -9.76 -25.86
N TRP A 316 -1.68 -10.30 -24.68
CA TRP A 316 -1.15 -9.50 -23.56
C TRP A 316 0.11 -8.72 -23.94
N ASN A 317 0.95 -9.28 -24.81
CA ASN A 317 2.17 -8.63 -25.33
C ASN A 317 1.86 -7.29 -26.02
N ASP A 318 0.68 -7.16 -26.65
CA ASP A 318 0.24 -5.90 -27.27
C ASP A 318 -0.14 -4.84 -26.25
N ARG A 319 -0.24 -5.21 -24.97
CA ARG A 319 -0.60 -4.33 -23.86
C ARG A 319 0.60 -3.89 -23.04
N VAL A 320 1.83 -4.17 -23.48
CA VAL A 320 3.04 -3.75 -22.79
C VAL A 320 3.43 -2.34 -23.26
N ILE A 321 3.39 -1.38 -22.34
CA ILE A 321 3.99 -0.06 -22.52
C ILE A 321 5.42 -0.12 -22.00
N GLU A 322 6.37 0.33 -22.81
CA GLU A 322 7.77 0.43 -22.41
C GLU A 322 8.17 1.88 -22.11
N LEU A 323 8.66 2.15 -20.90
CA LEU A 323 9.09 3.48 -20.47
C LEU A 323 10.59 3.53 -20.14
N SER A 324 11.20 4.71 -20.25
CA SER A 324 12.56 4.93 -19.75
C SER A 324 12.61 4.73 -18.22
N PRO A 325 13.70 4.14 -17.68
CA PRO A 325 13.85 3.92 -16.23
C PRO A 325 13.75 5.17 -15.36
N VAL A 326 13.95 6.38 -15.92
CA VAL A 326 13.79 7.65 -15.18
C VAL A 326 12.38 7.82 -14.59
N TYR A 327 11.37 7.23 -15.22
CA TYR A 327 9.98 7.30 -14.77
C TYR A 327 9.66 6.33 -13.64
N MET A 328 10.56 5.38 -13.32
CA MET A 328 10.35 4.39 -12.26
C MET A 328 10.19 5.03 -10.88
N SER A 329 10.81 6.21 -10.66
CA SER A 329 10.69 6.98 -9.41
C SER A 329 9.25 7.43 -9.08
N GLY A 330 8.36 7.46 -10.08
CA GLY A 330 6.94 7.77 -9.91
C GLY A 330 6.08 6.58 -9.47
N TYR A 331 6.67 5.39 -9.31
CA TYR A 331 5.97 4.15 -9.01
C TYR A 331 6.44 3.51 -7.71
N GLN A 332 5.52 2.77 -7.07
CA GLN A 332 5.84 1.91 -5.93
C GLN A 332 5.77 0.45 -6.37
N VAL A 333 6.91 -0.24 -6.42
CA VAL A 333 6.94 -1.68 -6.69
C VAL A 333 6.46 -2.43 -5.45
N ILE A 334 5.45 -3.28 -5.63
CA ILE A 334 4.98 -4.23 -4.62
C ILE A 334 5.85 -5.48 -4.76
N SER A 335 6.41 -5.96 -3.66
CA SER A 335 7.19 -7.19 -3.63
C SER A 335 6.25 -8.40 -3.56
N MET A 336 6.54 -9.44 -4.33
CA MET A 336 5.93 -10.77 -4.15
C MET A 336 6.62 -11.56 -3.03
N SER A 337 7.77 -11.07 -2.55
CA SER A 337 8.56 -11.76 -1.54
C SER A 337 7.81 -11.99 -0.23
N VAL A 338 7.98 -13.20 0.33
CA VAL A 338 7.49 -13.60 1.67
C VAL A 338 8.57 -13.50 2.77
N GLU A 339 9.66 -12.76 2.54
CA GLU A 339 10.73 -12.52 3.51
C GLU A 339 10.21 -11.95 4.86
N ASP A 340 10.55 -12.61 5.98
CA ASP A 340 10.34 -12.12 7.35
C ASP A 340 11.62 -12.32 8.16
N LYS A 341 12.39 -11.24 8.32
CA LYS A 341 13.69 -11.27 8.99
C LYS A 341 13.63 -11.65 10.47
N GLU A 342 12.48 -11.43 11.11
CA GLU A 342 12.33 -11.69 12.54
C GLU A 342 11.98 -13.15 12.80
N LYS A 343 11.22 -13.74 11.89
CA LYS A 343 10.95 -15.19 11.87
C LYS A 343 12.01 -16.01 11.15
N GLY A 344 13.02 -15.35 10.57
CA GLY A 344 14.05 -16.00 9.77
C GLY A 344 13.52 -16.60 8.46
N ILE A 345 12.36 -16.14 7.97
CA ILE A 345 11.82 -16.53 6.67
C ILE A 345 12.61 -15.80 5.59
N ILE A 346 13.16 -16.57 4.67
CA ILE A 346 13.98 -16.09 3.57
C ILE A 346 13.30 -16.56 2.29
N ASP A 347 13.27 -15.69 1.28
CA ASP A 347 12.75 -15.94 -0.06
C ASP A 347 13.66 -15.12 -0.99
N ARG A 348 14.64 -15.77 -1.64
CA ARG A 348 15.78 -15.03 -2.24
C ARG A 348 15.53 -14.64 -3.69
N ASP A 349 14.79 -15.44 -4.43
CA ASP A 349 14.33 -15.15 -5.80
C ASP A 349 13.02 -14.37 -5.83
N ARG A 350 12.26 -14.35 -4.73
CA ARG A 350 11.08 -13.50 -4.53
C ARG A 350 9.91 -13.88 -5.43
N ASP A 351 9.79 -15.17 -5.71
CA ASP A 351 8.67 -15.74 -6.45
C ASP A 351 7.40 -15.91 -5.57
N GLY A 352 7.56 -15.86 -4.24
CA GLY A 352 6.50 -16.00 -3.26
C GLY A 352 6.55 -17.29 -2.44
N LEU A 353 7.55 -18.15 -2.65
CA LEU A 353 7.89 -19.28 -1.80
C LEU A 353 9.05 -18.94 -0.87
N SER A 354 8.96 -19.37 0.38
CA SER A 354 10.11 -19.30 1.28
C SER A 354 11.09 -20.44 1.00
N ALA A 355 12.36 -20.25 1.32
CA ALA A 355 13.41 -21.26 1.20
C ALA A 355 13.07 -22.57 1.94
N GLU A 356 12.25 -22.52 3.00
CA GLU A 356 11.72 -23.73 3.67
C GLU A 356 10.68 -24.45 2.82
N GLN A 357 9.77 -23.71 2.18
CA GLN A 357 8.80 -24.27 1.24
C GLN A 357 9.52 -24.87 0.02
N GLU A 358 10.49 -24.16 -0.53
CA GLU A 358 11.25 -24.63 -1.70
C GLU A 358 12.05 -25.89 -1.41
N ALA A 359 12.76 -25.95 -0.27
CA ALA A 359 13.42 -27.17 0.17
C ALA A 359 12.45 -28.36 0.34
N LYS A 360 11.18 -28.09 0.67
CA LYS A 360 10.12 -29.10 0.76
C LYS A 360 9.60 -29.55 -0.61
N TYR A 361 9.61 -28.66 -1.61
CA TYR A 361 9.18 -28.96 -2.97
C TYR A 361 10.34 -29.45 -3.86
N GLY A 362 11.59 -29.34 -3.39
CA GLY A 362 12.77 -29.71 -4.16
C GLY A 362 13.22 -28.63 -5.13
N THR A 363 12.69 -27.41 -4.98
CA THR A 363 12.91 -26.28 -5.87
C THR A 363 14.09 -25.42 -5.41
N SER A 364 14.55 -24.54 -6.29
CA SER A 364 15.76 -23.75 -6.13
C SER A 364 15.46 -22.38 -5.54
N ASP A 365 15.96 -22.15 -4.31
CA ASP A 365 15.82 -20.88 -3.56
C ASP A 365 16.55 -19.65 -4.09
N LYS A 366 16.88 -19.65 -5.38
CA LYS A 366 17.60 -18.61 -6.13
C LYS A 366 17.07 -18.45 -7.55
N MET A 367 16.10 -19.26 -7.96
CA MET A 367 15.56 -19.28 -9.32
C MET A 367 14.05 -19.29 -9.19
N GLU A 368 13.39 -18.25 -9.71
CA GLU A 368 11.92 -18.16 -9.68
C GLU A 368 11.24 -19.35 -10.39
N ASP A 369 11.91 -20.01 -11.33
CA ASP A 369 11.43 -21.13 -12.15
C ASP A 369 12.55 -22.20 -12.14
N THR A 370 12.34 -23.29 -11.40
CA THR A 370 13.38 -24.29 -11.15
C THR A 370 13.69 -25.16 -12.36
N ASP A 371 12.68 -25.54 -13.14
CA ASP A 371 12.82 -26.49 -14.25
C ASP A 371 12.84 -25.83 -15.65
N GLY A 372 12.62 -24.51 -15.69
CA GLY A 372 12.81 -23.66 -16.86
C GLY A 372 11.73 -23.86 -17.92
N ASP A 373 10.48 -24.03 -17.50
CA ASP A 373 9.33 -24.24 -18.37
C ASP A 373 8.46 -22.98 -18.58
N ASN A 374 8.83 -21.88 -17.92
CA ASN A 374 8.16 -20.58 -17.84
C ASN A 374 6.98 -20.49 -16.87
N LEU A 375 6.83 -21.43 -15.93
CA LEU A 375 6.03 -21.24 -14.72
C LEU A 375 6.96 -20.98 -13.53
N THR A 376 6.58 -20.07 -12.63
CA THR A 376 7.36 -19.95 -11.39
C THR A 376 7.01 -21.08 -10.42
N ASP A 377 7.94 -21.48 -9.56
CA ASP A 377 7.70 -22.55 -8.58
C ASP A 377 6.44 -22.25 -7.72
N TYR A 378 6.23 -20.98 -7.36
CA TYR A 378 5.00 -20.53 -6.72
C TYR A 378 3.71 -20.83 -7.51
N GLU A 379 3.70 -20.57 -8.83
CA GLU A 379 2.54 -20.77 -9.69
C GLU A 379 2.21 -22.25 -9.81
N GLU A 380 3.22 -23.08 -9.99
CA GLU A 380 3.08 -24.52 -10.06
C GLU A 380 2.55 -25.11 -8.75
N VAL A 381 3.11 -24.69 -7.62
CA VAL A 381 2.69 -25.20 -6.30
C VAL A 381 1.28 -24.75 -5.91
N ASN A 382 0.90 -23.49 -6.20
CA ASN A 382 -0.30 -22.87 -5.64
C ASN A 382 -1.44 -22.61 -6.63
N ILE A 383 -1.16 -22.61 -7.94
CA ILE A 383 -2.13 -22.25 -8.98
C ILE A 383 -2.40 -23.45 -9.89
N TRP A 384 -1.35 -23.98 -10.51
CA TRP A 384 -1.45 -25.00 -11.56
C TRP A 384 -1.41 -26.43 -11.03
N PHE A 385 -0.82 -26.61 -9.85
CA PHE A 385 -0.64 -27.91 -9.21
C PHE A 385 0.15 -28.89 -10.09
N SER A 386 1.12 -28.38 -10.85
CA SER A 386 2.17 -29.13 -11.56
C SER A 386 3.35 -29.46 -10.64
N ASP A 387 4.29 -30.28 -11.12
CA ASP A 387 5.54 -30.60 -10.43
C ASP A 387 6.62 -29.56 -10.78
N PRO A 388 7.01 -28.66 -9.85
CA PRO A 388 7.92 -27.55 -10.12
C PRO A 388 9.38 -27.95 -10.35
N THR A 389 9.64 -29.24 -10.47
CA THR A 389 10.97 -29.79 -10.75
C THR A 389 10.99 -30.62 -12.03
N ASN A 390 9.87 -30.67 -12.75
CA ASN A 390 9.69 -31.45 -13.95
C ASN A 390 8.91 -30.63 -15.00
N PRO A 391 9.57 -30.20 -16.09
CA PRO A 391 9.00 -29.23 -17.02
C PRO A 391 7.88 -29.78 -17.91
N ASP A 392 7.44 -31.02 -17.70
CA ASP A 392 6.39 -31.77 -18.41
C ASP A 392 5.79 -32.76 -17.39
N THR A 393 4.84 -32.28 -16.58
CA THR A 393 4.35 -32.96 -15.38
C THR A 393 3.61 -34.26 -15.71
N ASP A 394 2.87 -34.29 -16.81
CA ASP A 394 2.08 -35.47 -17.21
C ASP A 394 2.82 -36.41 -18.19
N GLY A 395 3.96 -35.97 -18.71
CA GLY A 395 4.88 -36.76 -19.54
C GLY A 395 4.37 -36.97 -20.97
N ASP A 396 3.52 -36.08 -21.48
CA ASP A 396 2.93 -36.19 -22.81
C ASP A 396 3.80 -35.59 -23.92
N GLY A 397 4.90 -34.91 -23.55
CA GLY A 397 5.89 -34.31 -24.44
C GLY A 397 5.70 -32.82 -24.68
N TYR A 398 4.73 -32.18 -24.04
CA TYR A 398 4.57 -30.73 -23.99
C TYR A 398 4.97 -30.18 -22.62
N LYS A 399 5.48 -28.94 -22.59
CA LYS A 399 5.86 -28.31 -21.31
C LYS A 399 4.65 -27.70 -20.62
N ASP A 400 4.57 -27.76 -19.31
CA ASP A 400 3.41 -27.29 -18.53
C ASP A 400 3.05 -25.82 -18.84
N GLY A 401 4.06 -24.93 -18.84
CA GLY A 401 3.89 -23.53 -19.21
C GLY A 401 3.43 -23.33 -20.66
N TRP A 402 3.90 -24.16 -21.59
CA TRP A 402 3.45 -24.12 -22.99
C TRP A 402 2.00 -24.57 -23.13
N GLU A 403 1.63 -25.62 -22.41
CA GLU A 403 0.28 -26.16 -22.44
C GLU A 403 -0.73 -25.10 -22.02
N ILE A 404 -0.49 -24.40 -20.91
CA ILE A 404 -1.40 -23.37 -20.40
C ILE A 404 -1.55 -22.21 -21.42
N LEU A 405 -0.46 -21.78 -22.06
CA LEU A 405 -0.50 -20.77 -23.12
C LEU A 405 -1.32 -21.20 -24.34
N ASN A 406 -1.55 -22.50 -24.51
CA ASN A 406 -2.34 -23.09 -25.58
C ASN A 406 -3.69 -23.64 -25.09
N ASP A 407 -4.13 -23.22 -23.89
CA ASP A 407 -5.34 -23.66 -23.21
C ASP A 407 -5.36 -25.17 -22.88
N PHE A 408 -4.24 -25.78 -22.58
CA PHE A 408 -4.12 -27.18 -22.13
C PHE A 408 -3.71 -27.26 -20.65
N SER A 409 -4.01 -28.39 -20.04
CA SER A 409 -3.82 -28.64 -18.61
C SER A 409 -2.47 -29.33 -18.37
N PRO A 410 -1.61 -28.84 -17.46
CA PRO A 410 -0.27 -29.41 -17.22
C PRO A 410 -0.27 -30.78 -16.52
N SER A 411 -1.45 -31.31 -16.19
CA SER A 411 -1.61 -32.58 -15.46
C SER A 411 -2.51 -33.58 -16.19
N GLY A 412 -2.72 -33.38 -17.50
CA GLY A 412 -3.46 -34.30 -18.34
C GLY A 412 -3.84 -33.72 -19.70
N PRO A 413 -4.24 -34.56 -20.67
CA PRO A 413 -4.44 -34.22 -22.09
C PRO A 413 -5.69 -33.36 -22.38
N GLN A 414 -6.24 -32.71 -21.36
CA GLN A 414 -7.51 -32.00 -21.41
C GLN A 414 -7.26 -30.53 -21.73
N LYS A 415 -8.06 -30.00 -22.67
CA LYS A 415 -8.12 -28.56 -22.86
C LYS A 415 -8.71 -27.91 -21.59
N LEU A 416 -8.03 -26.91 -21.04
CA LEU A 416 -8.58 -26.02 -20.01
C LEU A 416 -9.91 -25.50 -20.56
N ALA A 417 -11.01 -25.77 -19.83
CA ALA A 417 -12.34 -25.38 -20.28
C ALA A 417 -12.33 -23.88 -20.60
N GLU A 418 -12.75 -23.52 -21.82
CA GLU A 418 -12.79 -22.15 -22.30
C GLU A 418 -13.43 -21.27 -21.21
N ASN A 419 -12.61 -20.40 -20.60
CA ASN A 419 -13.06 -19.52 -19.53
C ASN A 419 -14.21 -18.70 -20.11
N GLN A 420 -15.46 -19.03 -19.74
CA GLN A 420 -16.53 -18.07 -19.89
C GLN A 420 -16.19 -16.92 -18.95
N GLU A 421 -15.76 -15.79 -19.52
CA GLU A 421 -15.25 -14.61 -18.83
C GLU A 421 -15.85 -14.45 -17.41
N ASN A 422 -14.97 -14.36 -16.40
CA ASN A 422 -15.30 -14.03 -15.01
C ASN A 422 -15.99 -15.11 -14.14
N LYS A 423 -15.61 -16.39 -14.24
CA LYS A 423 -15.91 -17.41 -13.21
C LYS A 423 -14.70 -18.28 -12.87
N TYR A 424 -14.34 -18.35 -11.59
CA TYR A 424 -13.45 -19.41 -11.09
C TYR A 424 -14.27 -20.69 -10.94
N SER A 425 -13.90 -21.74 -11.69
CA SER A 425 -14.35 -23.11 -11.46
C SER A 425 -13.16 -23.89 -10.96
N TYR A 426 -13.36 -24.80 -9.99
CA TYR A 426 -12.28 -25.72 -9.60
C TYR A 426 -11.75 -26.44 -10.84
N PRO A 427 -10.44 -26.61 -10.99
CA PRO A 427 -9.86 -27.29 -12.14
C PRO A 427 -10.51 -28.67 -12.35
N ILE A 428 -10.63 -29.07 -13.61
CA ILE A 428 -11.00 -30.46 -13.95
C ILE A 428 -9.84 -31.35 -13.46
N GLY A 429 -10.14 -32.54 -12.93
CA GLY A 429 -9.11 -33.44 -12.38
C GLY A 429 -8.91 -33.35 -10.87
N ILE A 430 -9.55 -32.40 -10.19
CA ILE A 430 -9.39 -32.21 -8.74
C ILE A 430 -10.07 -33.31 -7.90
N VAL A 431 -9.47 -33.63 -6.75
CA VAL A 431 -10.01 -34.58 -5.75
C VAL A 431 -10.43 -33.84 -4.47
N LEU A 432 -11.73 -33.84 -4.19
CA LEU A 432 -12.34 -33.20 -3.02
C LEU A 432 -12.63 -34.23 -1.93
N LYS A 433 -12.50 -33.87 -0.64
CA LYS A 433 -12.91 -34.72 0.48
C LYS A 433 -14.06 -34.09 1.28
N ASP A 434 -15.20 -34.77 1.30
CA ASP A 434 -16.34 -34.40 2.11
C ASP A 434 -15.99 -34.57 3.59
N LYS A 435 -16.01 -33.49 4.36
CA LYS A 435 -15.62 -33.50 5.78
C LYS A 435 -16.61 -34.23 6.70
N LYS A 436 -17.90 -34.31 6.34
CA LYS A 436 -18.94 -35.01 7.13
C LYS A 436 -18.89 -36.51 6.92
N THR A 437 -18.73 -36.95 5.68
CA THR A 437 -18.77 -38.37 5.34
C THR A 437 -17.38 -38.97 5.14
N SER A 438 -16.33 -38.15 5.14
CA SER A 438 -14.94 -38.52 4.81
C SER A 438 -14.76 -39.15 3.42
N LYS A 439 -15.75 -38.96 2.55
CA LYS A 439 -15.79 -39.54 1.20
C LYS A 439 -15.03 -38.63 0.23
N ARG A 440 -14.26 -39.22 -0.68
CA ARG A 440 -13.47 -38.50 -1.68
C ARG A 440 -14.19 -38.50 -3.01
N TYR A 441 -14.14 -37.38 -3.74
CA TYR A 441 -14.83 -37.20 -5.01
C TYR A 441 -13.88 -36.59 -6.03
N TYR A 442 -13.80 -37.21 -7.21
CA TYR A 442 -13.04 -36.74 -8.37
C TYR A 442 -13.96 -35.98 -9.33
N ARG A 443 -13.53 -34.81 -9.84
CA ARG A 443 -14.28 -34.04 -10.83
C ARG A 443 -13.84 -34.41 -12.24
N ASP A 444 -14.76 -34.97 -13.02
CA ASP A 444 -14.50 -35.36 -14.40
C ASP A 444 -14.60 -34.20 -15.41
N LEU A 445 -14.31 -34.55 -16.66
CA LEU A 445 -14.36 -33.74 -17.87
C LEU A 445 -15.70 -33.03 -18.14
N ASN A 446 -16.82 -33.54 -17.61
CA ASN A 446 -18.15 -32.94 -17.78
C ASN A 446 -18.56 -32.09 -16.55
N GLY A 447 -17.68 -31.97 -15.56
CA GLY A 447 -17.94 -31.31 -14.29
C GLY A 447 -18.75 -32.15 -13.31
N HIS A 448 -18.94 -33.45 -13.58
CA HIS A 448 -19.59 -34.39 -12.67
C HIS A 448 -18.60 -34.91 -11.62
N PHE A 449 -19.11 -35.21 -10.43
CA PHE A 449 -18.31 -35.70 -9.32
C PHE A 449 -18.52 -37.20 -9.10
N TYR A 450 -17.43 -37.96 -9.10
CA TYR A 450 -17.43 -39.41 -8.93
C TYR A 450 -16.82 -39.80 -7.59
N TYR A 451 -17.49 -40.69 -6.85
CA TYR A 451 -16.99 -41.21 -5.59
C TYR A 451 -15.75 -42.09 -5.79
N VAL A 452 -14.68 -41.82 -5.03
CA VAL A 452 -13.41 -42.55 -5.07
C VAL A 452 -13.39 -43.54 -3.89
N GLY A 453 -13.69 -44.82 -4.17
CA GLY A 453 -13.79 -45.90 -3.18
C GLY A 453 -12.45 -46.44 -2.67
N THR A 454 -12.46 -47.34 -1.68
CA THR A 454 -11.25 -47.86 -0.99
C THR A 454 -11.01 -49.36 -1.15
N LYS A 455 -11.78 -50.07 -2.00
CA LYS A 455 -11.61 -51.51 -2.27
C LYS A 455 -11.37 -51.77 -3.75
N ASN A 456 -10.46 -52.70 -4.06
CA ASN A 456 -10.11 -53.13 -5.42
C ASN A 456 -11.27 -53.77 -6.23
N SER A 457 -12.46 -53.95 -5.64
CA SER A 457 -13.66 -54.43 -6.33
C SER A 457 -14.59 -53.32 -6.83
N ASP A 458 -14.33 -52.06 -6.47
CA ASP A 458 -15.10 -50.92 -6.93
C ASP A 458 -14.57 -50.49 -8.31
N LYS A 459 -15.45 -50.33 -9.32
CA LYS A 459 -15.07 -50.06 -10.72
C LYS A 459 -14.63 -48.59 -10.97
N VAL A 460 -13.69 -48.06 -10.17
CA VAL A 460 -13.10 -46.71 -10.33
C VAL A 460 -11.63 -46.70 -9.85
N PHE A 461 -10.75 -46.06 -10.67
CA PHE A 461 -9.32 -45.71 -10.53
C PHE A 461 -8.53 -46.22 -9.30
N SER A 462 -7.55 -47.09 -9.56
CA SER A 462 -6.55 -47.55 -8.59
C SER A 462 -5.21 -46.76 -8.69
N SER A 463 -4.99 -45.93 -7.66
CA SER A 463 -3.75 -45.40 -7.05
C SER A 463 -2.58 -44.83 -7.90
N ASN A 464 -2.41 -43.50 -7.83
CA ASN A 464 -1.13 -42.79 -8.10
C ASN A 464 -0.60 -42.05 -6.86
N GLY A 465 -0.56 -42.69 -5.68
CA GLY A 465 0.24 -42.17 -4.55
C GLY A 465 0.01 -40.71 -4.12
N PHE A 466 -1.19 -40.14 -4.32
CA PHE A 466 -1.48 -38.74 -3.96
C PHE A 466 -1.22 -38.48 -2.47
N GLN A 467 -0.29 -37.57 -2.17
CA GLN A 467 -0.06 -37.08 -0.80
C GLN A 467 -1.32 -36.37 -0.27
N GLU A 468 -1.63 -36.51 1.02
CA GLU A 468 -2.87 -35.98 1.63
C GLU A 468 -3.06 -34.46 1.48
N ARG A 469 -1.98 -33.71 1.20
CA ARG A 469 -2.00 -32.27 0.94
C ARG A 469 -2.67 -31.87 -0.38
N PHE A 470 -2.83 -32.81 -1.32
CA PHE A 470 -3.52 -32.60 -2.60
C PHE A 470 -5.04 -32.84 -2.50
N ILE A 471 -5.56 -32.98 -1.28
CA ILE A 471 -6.97 -33.20 -0.98
C ILE A 471 -7.51 -31.95 -0.30
N ILE A 472 -8.38 -31.20 -0.98
CA ILE A 472 -9.04 -30.04 -0.38
C ILE A 472 -10.04 -30.54 0.69
N ASN A 473 -9.82 -30.16 1.95
CA ASN A 473 -10.73 -30.39 3.08
C ASN A 473 -11.52 -29.10 3.35
N GLU A 474 -12.76 -29.00 2.87
CA GLU A 474 -13.53 -27.78 3.08
C GLU A 474 -14.42 -27.82 4.33
N ASP A 475 -14.27 -26.78 5.15
CA ASP A 475 -15.29 -26.31 6.07
C ASP A 475 -16.23 -25.35 5.32
N LYS A 476 -17.53 -25.69 5.31
CA LYS A 476 -18.63 -24.69 5.37
C LYS A 476 -19.28 -24.11 4.11
N TYR A 477 -19.20 -24.72 2.91
CA TYR A 477 -20.00 -24.23 1.77
C TYR A 477 -21.00 -25.26 1.23
N ILE A 478 -22.28 -24.96 1.49
CA ILE A 478 -23.38 -25.41 0.65
C ILE A 478 -23.16 -24.77 -0.73
N ILE A 479 -23.01 -25.60 -1.76
CA ILE A 479 -23.02 -25.18 -3.17
C ILE A 479 -24.34 -24.45 -3.42
N THR A 480 -24.32 -23.13 -3.32
CA THR A 480 -25.48 -22.29 -3.59
C THR A 480 -25.10 -21.38 -4.75
N TYR A 481 -25.76 -21.64 -5.89
CA TYR A 481 -25.57 -20.94 -7.16
C TYR A 481 -25.79 -19.43 -6.99
N PHE A 482 -24.73 -18.63 -7.13
CA PHE A 482 -24.88 -17.18 -7.26
C PHE A 482 -25.18 -16.81 -8.70
N THR A 483 -26.47 -16.65 -8.96
CA THR A 483 -27.07 -16.04 -10.15
C THR A 483 -27.17 -14.53 -9.97
N SER A 484 -26.23 -13.78 -10.53
CA SER A 484 -26.51 -12.50 -11.22
C SER A 484 -25.24 -11.98 -11.90
N LYS A 485 -25.31 -11.93 -13.24
CA LYS A 485 -24.24 -11.51 -14.15
C LYS A 485 -24.04 -9.99 -14.05
N GLY A 486 -22.78 -9.56 -13.90
CA GLY A 486 -22.36 -8.19 -14.20
C GLY A 486 -21.22 -8.25 -15.22
N SER A 487 -21.36 -7.60 -16.37
CA SER A 487 -20.32 -7.54 -17.40
C SER A 487 -19.31 -6.43 -17.08
N LEU A 488 -18.00 -6.71 -17.19
CA LEU A 488 -17.02 -5.66 -17.43
C LEU A 488 -17.27 -5.10 -18.82
N ALA A 489 -17.99 -3.98 -18.88
CA ALA A 489 -18.26 -3.27 -20.11
C ALA A 489 -16.93 -2.72 -20.66
N ASN A 490 -16.33 -3.43 -21.62
CA ASN A 490 -15.67 -2.91 -22.82
C ASN A 490 -14.94 -4.08 -23.49
N ASN A 491 -15.20 -4.31 -24.78
CA ASN A 491 -14.45 -5.26 -25.61
C ASN A 491 -12.94 -4.96 -25.53
N LEU A 492 -12.22 -5.68 -24.67
CA LEU A 492 -10.80 -5.49 -24.39
C LEU A 492 -9.91 -5.77 -25.62
N GLU A 493 -10.42 -6.44 -26.65
CA GLU A 493 -9.74 -6.73 -27.92
C GLU A 493 -9.66 -5.52 -28.89
N ARG A 494 -10.34 -4.40 -28.60
CA ARG A 494 -10.35 -3.20 -29.47
C ARG A 494 -9.46 -2.06 -28.96
N ILE A 495 -8.64 -2.30 -27.95
CA ILE A 495 -7.76 -1.25 -27.40
C ILE A 495 -6.59 -1.07 -28.38
N LYS A 496 -6.57 0.06 -29.10
CA LYS A 496 -5.46 0.41 -29.98
C LYS A 496 -4.21 0.71 -29.16
N ARG A 497 -3.05 0.21 -29.61
CA ARG A 497 -1.75 0.54 -29.00
C ARG A 497 -1.55 2.06 -28.96
N PRO A 498 -1.03 2.63 -27.86
CA PRO A 498 -0.58 4.01 -27.77
C PRO A 498 0.39 4.29 -28.91
N GLN A 499 -0.01 5.13 -29.86
CA GLN A 499 0.90 5.60 -30.90
C GLN A 499 1.68 6.80 -30.36
N VAL A 500 2.97 6.87 -30.67
CA VAL A 500 3.81 8.01 -30.34
C VAL A 500 4.31 8.63 -31.63
N TYR A 501 4.30 9.96 -31.65
CA TYR A 501 4.94 10.73 -32.70
C TYR A 501 6.42 10.89 -32.34
N ASP A 502 7.30 10.32 -33.17
CA ASP A 502 8.72 10.70 -33.18
C ASP A 502 8.93 11.67 -34.36
N GLY A 503 9.06 12.96 -34.04
CA GLY A 503 8.98 14.03 -35.05
C GLY A 503 7.59 14.11 -35.70
N GLU A 504 7.51 14.06 -37.03
CA GLU A 504 6.25 14.07 -37.82
C GLU A 504 5.72 12.66 -38.14
N ILE A 505 6.36 11.60 -37.66
CA ILE A 505 6.03 10.22 -38.04
C ILE A 505 5.23 9.57 -36.91
N LEU A 506 4.01 9.11 -37.24
CA LEU A 506 3.24 8.17 -36.42
C LEU A 506 3.98 6.84 -36.38
N THR A 507 4.56 6.51 -35.23
CA THR A 507 5.16 5.20 -35.00
C THR A 507 4.23 4.36 -34.12
N ASN A 508 3.91 3.16 -34.60
CA ASN A 508 3.47 2.10 -33.71
C ASN A 508 4.69 1.62 -32.93
N LEU A 509 4.54 1.42 -31.62
CA LEU A 509 5.44 0.53 -30.89
C LEU A 509 5.30 -0.89 -31.43
#